data_AF-E3N532-F1
#
_entry.id   AF-E3N532-F1
#
_cell.length_a   1.000
_cell.length_b   1.000
_cell.length_c   1.000
_cell.angle_alpha   90.00
_cell.angle_beta   90.00
_cell.angle_gamma   90.00
#
_symmetry.space_group_name_H-M   'P 1'
#
loop_
_entity.id
_entity.type
_entity.pdbx_description
1 polymer ?
#
loop_
_entity_poly.entity_id
_entity_poly.type
_entity_poly.pdbx_seq_one_letter_code
_entity_poly.pdbx_strand_id
1 'polypeptide(L)' 'MNFKTVLFFVFIVGYVTACLDYCPEECTDSGCNLWVCESEFDCFCDDCDWYGGQLALSEVARVKKDVIRAKLNPKK' A
#
# COMPACT_ATOMS: atom_id res chain seq x y z
N MET A 1 -13.83 -33.14 -14.73
CA MET A 1 -13.21 -31.89 -14.22
C MET A 1 -11.99 -31.61 -15.09
N ASN A 2 -12.01 -30.55 -15.91
CA ASN A 2 -10.97 -30.31 -16.93
C ASN A 2 -9.73 -29.65 -16.30
N PHE A 3 -8.54 -30.19 -16.56
CA PHE A 3 -7.26 -29.66 -16.04
C PHE A 3 -7.04 -28.18 -16.38
N LYS A 4 -7.56 -27.72 -17.53
CA LYS A 4 -7.56 -26.30 -17.93
C LYS A 4 -8.31 -25.40 -16.95
N THR A 5 -9.41 -25.88 -16.36
CA THR A 5 -10.22 -25.11 -15.42
C THR A 5 -9.49 -24.93 -14.08
N VAL A 6 -8.70 -25.93 -13.66
CA VAL A 6 -7.91 -25.86 -12.42
C VAL A 6 -6.78 -24.84 -12.57
N LEU A 7 -6.05 -24.85 -13.68
CA LEU A 7 -4.99 -23.87 -13.96
C LEU A 7 -5.51 -22.43 -13.99
N PHE A 8 -6.69 -22.21 -14.57
CA PHE A 8 -7.32 -20.89 -14.60
C PHE A 8 -7.66 -20.38 -13.20
N PHE A 9 -8.16 -21.25 -12.34
CA PHE A 9 -8.43 -20.93 -10.94
C PHE A 9 -7.15 -20.63 -10.14
N VAL A 10 -6.08 -21.40 -10.34
CA VAL A 10 -4.80 -21.15 -9.66
C VAL A 10 -4.17 -19.82 -10.08
N PHE A 11 -4.30 -19.45 -11.36
CA PHE A 11 -3.86 -18.14 -11.84
C PHE A 11 -4.62 -16.99 -11.18
N ILE A 12 -5.96 -17.07 -11.11
CA ILE A 12 -6.78 -16.02 -10.50
C ILE A 12 -6.48 -15.88 -9.00
N VAL A 13 -6.38 -17.01 -8.28
CA VAL A 13 -6.11 -17.00 -6.84
C VAL A 13 -4.72 -16.42 -6.55
N GLY A 14 -3.70 -16.79 -7.32
CA GLY A 14 -2.35 -16.23 -7.17
C GLY A 14 -2.22 -14.76 -7.59
N TYR A 15 -3.13 -14.27 -8.42
CA TYR A 15 -3.13 -12.87 -8.88
C TYR A 15 -3.70 -11.93 -7.82
N VAL A 16 -4.79 -12.32 -7.16
CA VAL A 16 -5.44 -11.51 -6.11
C VAL A 16 -4.59 -11.44 -4.84
N THR A 17 -3.77 -12.47 -4.55
CA THR A 17 -2.87 -12.46 -3.39
C THR A 17 -1.73 -11.44 -3.49
N ALA A 18 -1.32 -11.04 -4.69
CA ALA A 18 -0.16 -10.16 -4.87
C ALA A 18 -0.35 -8.76 -4.25
N CYS A 19 -1.55 -8.18 -4.35
CA CYS A 19 -1.83 -6.88 -3.70
C CYS A 19 -1.84 -7.01 -2.17
N LEU A 20 -2.40 -8.10 -1.66
CA LEU A 20 -2.54 -8.35 -0.22
C LEU A 20 -1.20 -8.63 0.46
N ASP A 21 -0.18 -9.12 -0.26
CA ASP A 21 1.16 -9.32 0.29
C ASP A 21 2.04 -8.06 0.17
N TYR A 22 1.96 -7.33 -0.94
CA TYR A 22 2.81 -6.16 -1.19
C TYR A 22 2.39 -4.89 -0.42
N CYS A 23 1.09 -4.62 -0.33
CA CYS A 23 0.55 -3.48 0.41
C CYS A 23 0.97 -3.41 1.88
N PRO A 24 0.76 -4.46 2.70
CA PRO A 24 1.13 -4.42 4.12
C PRO A 24 2.60 -4.13 4.32
N GLU A 25 3.47 -4.77 3.53
CA GLU A 25 4.92 -4.64 3.68
C GLU A 25 5.36 -3.20 3.43
N GLU A 26 4.97 -2.59 2.31
CA GLU A 26 5.41 -1.22 2.00
C GLU A 26 4.74 -0.14 2.86
N CYS A 27 3.46 -0.32 3.25
CA CYS A 27 2.81 0.60 4.18
C CYS A 27 3.48 0.53 5.56
N THR A 28 3.83 -0.66 6.04
CA THR A 28 4.51 -0.85 7.33
C THR A 28 5.93 -0.26 7.31
N ASP A 29 6.70 -0.47 6.23
CA ASP A 29 8.05 0.11 6.08
C ASP A 29 7.99 1.66 6.00
N SER A 30 6.89 2.17 5.45
CA SER A 30 6.61 3.60 5.46
C SER A 30 6.16 4.14 6.83
N GLY A 31 5.87 3.29 7.82
CA GLY A 31 5.43 3.67 9.16
C GLY A 31 3.94 3.96 9.24
N CYS A 32 3.15 3.21 8.48
CA CYS A 32 1.69 3.20 8.50
C CYS A 32 1.19 1.84 8.99
N ASN A 33 0.24 1.82 9.90
CA ASN A 33 -0.24 0.57 10.52
C ASN A 33 -1.44 -0.05 9.78
N LEU A 34 -2.14 0.76 8.98
CA LEU A 34 -3.28 0.31 8.20
C LEU A 34 -2.99 0.41 6.71
N TRP A 35 -3.60 -0.50 5.97
CA TRP A 35 -3.53 -0.55 4.52
C TRP A 35 -4.85 -1.09 3.96
N VAL A 36 -5.21 -0.61 2.78
CA VAL A 36 -6.42 -0.98 2.06
C VAL A 36 -6.04 -1.16 0.60
N CYS A 37 -6.35 -2.32 0.04
CA CYS A 37 -6.27 -2.55 -1.40
C CYS A 37 -7.68 -2.34 -1.98
N GLU A 38 -7.92 -1.21 -2.66
CA GLU A 38 -9.22 -0.95 -3.33
C GLU A 38 -9.30 -1.64 -4.70
N SER A 39 -8.16 -1.86 -5.35
CA SER A 39 -8.05 -2.52 -6.66
C SER A 39 -6.66 -3.13 -6.80
N GLU A 40 -6.46 -4.01 -7.79
CA GLU A 40 -5.22 -4.79 -8.00
C GLU A 40 -3.92 -3.97 -8.01
N PHE A 41 -4.01 -2.66 -8.30
CA PHE A 41 -2.87 -1.72 -8.33
C PHE A 41 -3.03 -0.53 -7.37
N ASP A 42 -4.20 -0.36 -6.76
CA ASP A 42 -4.50 0.79 -5.90
C ASP A 42 -4.41 0.37 -4.45
N CYS A 43 -3.18 0.51 -3.96
CA CYS A 43 -2.82 0.34 -2.57
C CYS A 43 -2.88 1.68 -1.84
N PHE A 44 -3.58 1.71 -0.71
CA PHE A 44 -3.65 2.87 0.16
C PHE A 44 -3.13 2.52 1.56
N CYS A 45 -2.32 3.39 2.12
CA CYS A 45 -1.86 3.31 3.50
C CYS A 45 -2.62 4.32 4.35
N ASP A 46 -2.95 3.95 5.57
CA ASP A 46 -3.62 4.81 6.56
C ASP A 46 -3.01 4.58 7.95
N ASP A 47 -3.40 5.41 8.92
CA ASP A 47 -2.86 5.40 10.29
C ASP A 47 -1.32 5.47 10.30
N CYS A 48 -0.77 6.46 9.58
CA CYS A 48 0.65 6.76 9.56
C CYS A 48 1.03 7.66 10.73
N ASP A 49 2.06 7.30 11.50
CA ASP A 49 2.53 8.05 12.68
C ASP A 49 2.87 9.53 12.38
N TRP A 50 3.13 9.82 11.12
CA TRP A 50 3.54 11.13 10.63
C TRP A 50 2.45 11.87 9.85
N TYR A 51 1.35 11.22 9.45
CA TYR A 51 0.29 11.80 8.62
C TYR A 51 -1.08 11.20 8.95
N GLY A 52 -2.05 12.07 9.29
CA GLY A 52 -3.37 11.65 9.79
C GLY A 52 -4.43 11.42 8.72
N GLY A 53 -4.07 10.81 7.58
CA GLY A 53 -5.03 10.53 6.52
C GLY A 53 -4.56 9.42 5.58
N GLN A 54 -5.51 8.91 4.79
CA GLN A 54 -5.25 7.89 3.80
C GLN A 54 -4.42 8.46 2.64
N LEU A 55 -3.37 7.73 2.24
CA LEU A 55 -2.49 8.07 1.13
C LEU A 55 -2.33 6.89 0.20
N ALA A 56 -2.36 7.12 -1.11
CA ALA A 56 -1.96 6.10 -2.08
C ALA A 56 -0.49 5.75 -1.86
N LEU A 57 -0.13 4.46 -1.93
CA LEU A 57 1.23 3.97 -1.69
C LEU A 57 2.27 4.72 -2.54
N SER A 58 1.93 5.04 -3.79
CA SER A 58 2.74 5.82 -4.71
C SER A 58 3.03 7.25 -4.24
N GLU A 59 2.18 7.81 -3.39
CA GLU A 59 2.33 9.15 -2.81
C GLU A 59 2.95 9.15 -1.41
N VAL A 60 2.87 8.03 -0.67
CA VAL A 60 3.37 7.88 0.71
C VAL A 60 4.83 8.32 0.83
N ALA A 61 5.71 7.84 -0.05
CA ALA A 61 7.14 8.21 -0.01
C ALA A 61 7.38 9.71 -0.21
N ARG A 62 6.60 10.35 -1.10
CA ARG A 62 6.69 11.80 -1.36
C ARG A 62 6.16 12.59 -0.17
N VAL A 63 4.96 12.27 0.31
CA VAL A 63 4.32 12.98 1.41
C VAL A 63 5.12 12.81 2.71
N LYS A 64 5.64 11.61 2.99
CA LYS A 64 6.54 11.36 4.14
C LYS A 64 7.74 12.29 4.09
N LYS A 65 8.40 12.40 2.93
CA LYS A 65 9.53 13.32 2.74
C LYS A 65 9.14 14.77 2.96
N ASP A 66 8.00 15.21 2.42
CA ASP A 66 7.53 16.58 2.54
C ASP A 66 7.12 16.93 3.98
N VAL A 67 6.45 16.02 4.67
CA VAL A 67 6.06 16.17 6.08
C VAL A 67 7.29 16.21 6.98
N ILE A 68 8.25 15.30 6.78
CA ILE A 68 9.52 15.31 7.53
C ILE A 68 10.28 16.62 7.27
N ARG A 69 10.34 17.07 6.01
CA ARG A 69 10.99 18.34 5.65
C ARG A 69 10.29 19.54 6.28
N ALA A 70 8.97 19.56 6.33
CA ALA A 70 8.18 20.61 6.98
C ALA A 70 8.40 20.60 8.51
N LYS A 71 8.45 19.42 9.13
CA LYS A 71 8.77 19.25 10.57
C LYS A 71 10.19 19.70 10.90
N LEU A 72 11.16 19.47 10.02
CA LEU A 72 12.56 19.87 10.20
C LEU A 72 12.80 21.38 9.98
N ASN A 73 11.98 22.04 9.15
CA ASN A 73 12.04 23.49 8.92
C ASN A 73 10.71 24.18 9.27
N PRO A 74 10.33 24.25 10.56
CA PRO A 74 9.08 24.85 10.98
C PRO A 74 9.04 26.39 10.89
N LYS A 75 10.03 27.02 10.21
CA LYS A 75 10.18 28.47 10.14
C LYS A 75 10.31 28.95 8.70
N LYS A 76 9.25 29.59 8.22
CA LYS A 76 9.36 30.77 7.36
C LYS A 76 8.44 31.84 7.92
#